data_AF-A0A930AP41-F1
#
_entry.id   AF-A0A930AP41-F1
#
_cell.length_a   1.000
_cell.length_b   1.000
_cell.length_c   1.000
_cell.angle_alpha   90.00
_cell.angle_beta   90.00
_cell.angle_gamma   90.00
#
_symmetry.space_group_name_H-M   'P 1'
#
loop_
_entity.id
_entity.type
_entity.pdbx_description
1 polymer ?
#
loop_
_entity_poly.entity_id
_entity_poly.type
_entity_poly.pdbx_seq_one_letter_code
_entity_poly.pdbx_strand_id
1 'polypeptide(L)'
;MQKNFIFISPNFPKTYYQFPLAWKQLGGRSLAISDANYNSLSDVQKSAFDDYYQVNSLENYDEVYRAVAWFAHRYGKIDWLESNNEYWLFQDAKLRQDFNITTGDKADDVV
;
A
#
# COMPACT_ATOMS: atom_id res chain seq x y z
N MET A 1 -6.13 18.47 -5.23
CA MET A 1 -4.84 17.97 -4.73
C MET A 1 -4.70 16.52 -5.14
N GLN A 2 -3.50 16.08 -5.54
CA GLN A 2 -3.25 14.67 -5.88
C GLN A 2 -3.47 13.79 -4.65
N LYS A 3 -4.17 12.65 -4.81
CA LYS A 3 -4.46 11.71 -3.73
C LYS A 3 -3.40 10.60 -3.64
N ASN A 4 -3.07 10.17 -2.44
CA ASN A 4 -2.05 9.16 -2.16
C ASN A 4 -2.66 7.80 -1.85
N PHE A 5 -2.28 6.77 -2.61
CA PHE A 5 -2.70 5.38 -2.42
C PHE A 5 -1.50 4.49 -2.11
N ILE A 6 -1.59 3.71 -1.03
CA ILE A 6 -0.61 2.69 -0.68
C ILE A 6 -1.17 1.32 -1.05
N PHE A 7 -0.42 0.56 -1.85
CA PHE A 7 -0.69 -0.84 -2.14
C PHE A 7 0.31 -1.74 -1.44
N ILE A 8 -0.19 -2.66 -0.60
CA ILE A 8 0.62 -3.59 0.18
C ILE A 8 0.70 -4.94 -0.54
N SER A 9 1.87 -5.57 -0.52
CA SER A 9 2.09 -6.89 -1.13
C SER A 9 1.81 -6.95 -2.66
N PRO A 10 2.36 -6.05 -3.49
CA PRO A 10 2.11 -5.99 -4.94
C PRO A 10 2.60 -7.22 -5.74
N ASN A 11 3.25 -8.17 -5.08
CA ASN A 11 3.91 -9.31 -5.71
C ASN A 11 3.02 -10.53 -5.87
N PHE A 12 1.91 -10.59 -5.14
CA PHE A 12 1.02 -11.73 -5.18
C PHE A 12 -0.45 -11.34 -5.01
N PRO A 13 -1.31 -11.63 -5.99
CA PRO A 13 -1.01 -12.12 -7.35
C PRO A 13 -0.25 -11.07 -8.19
N LYS A 14 0.58 -11.55 -9.13
CA LYS A 14 1.38 -10.68 -10.02
C LYS A 14 0.55 -9.73 -10.89
N THR A 15 -0.77 -9.89 -10.97
CA THR A 15 -1.68 -9.02 -11.73
C THR A 15 -2.15 -7.81 -10.94
N TYR A 16 -1.94 -7.76 -9.62
CA TYR A 16 -2.48 -6.69 -8.78
C TYR A 16 -1.88 -5.31 -9.05
N TYR A 17 -0.81 -5.21 -9.84
CA TYR A 17 -0.29 -3.92 -10.32
C TYR A 17 -1.33 -3.10 -11.11
N GLN A 18 -2.38 -3.73 -11.65
CA GLN A 18 -3.39 -3.05 -12.46
C GLN A 18 -4.13 -1.95 -11.69
N PHE A 19 -4.44 -2.16 -10.40
CA PHE A 19 -5.07 -1.16 -9.54
C PHE A 19 -4.19 0.09 -9.32
N PRO A 20 -2.95 -0.03 -8.82
CA PRO A 20 -2.04 1.11 -8.66
C PRO A 20 -1.70 1.79 -10.00
N LEU A 21 -1.60 1.02 -11.10
CA LEU A 21 -1.40 1.59 -12.44
C LEU A 21 -2.59 2.44 -12.89
N ALA A 22 -3.82 1.94 -12.73
CA ALA A 22 -5.04 2.68 -13.05
C ALA A 22 -5.17 3.94 -12.18
N TRP A 23 -4.83 3.85 -10.89
CA TRP A 23 -4.80 5.00 -9.98
C TRP A 23 -3.88 6.11 -10.48
N LYS A 24 -2.66 5.77 -10.93
CA LYS A 24 -1.73 6.73 -11.54
C LYS A 24 -2.31 7.38 -12.79
N GLN A 25 -2.95 6.58 -13.66
CA GLN A 25 -3.56 7.09 -14.90
C GLN A 25 -4.70 8.08 -14.64
N LEU A 26 -5.37 7.98 -13.49
CA LEU A 26 -6.38 8.94 -13.03
C LEU A 26 -5.78 10.20 -12.35
N GLY A 27 -4.46 10.33 -12.33
CA GLY A 27 -3.74 11.47 -11.74
C GLY A 27 -3.43 11.31 -10.24
N GLY A 28 -3.71 10.15 -9.66
CA GLY A 28 -3.33 9.81 -8.29
C GLY A 28 -1.83 9.50 -8.16
N ARG A 29 -1.34 9.46 -6.91
CA ARG A 29 -0.01 8.94 -6.56
C ARG A 29 -0.14 7.53 -6.01
N SER A 30 0.62 6.61 -6.58
CA SER A 30 0.62 5.20 -6.19
C SER A 30 1.93 4.83 -5.49
N LEU A 31 1.84 4.19 -4.34
CA LEU A 31 2.96 3.87 -3.46
C LEU A 31 2.89 2.39 -3.09
N ALA A 32 4.03 1.71 -3.00
CA ALA A 32 4.06 0.28 -2.67
C ALA A 32 4.81 -0.02 -1.37
N ILE A 33 4.30 -0.98 -0.60
CA ILE A 33 5.01 -1.64 0.51
C ILE A 33 5.09 -3.13 0.23
N SER A 34 6.28 -3.72 0.27
CA SER A 34 6.45 -5.17 0.14
C SER A 34 7.70 -5.65 0.85
N ASP A 35 7.72 -6.92 1.21
CA ASP A 35 8.92 -7.68 1.60
C ASP A 35 9.73 -8.24 0.41
N ALA A 36 9.17 -8.25 -0.80
CA ALA A 36 9.91 -8.70 -1.98
C ALA A 36 11.00 -7.70 -2.39
N ASN A 37 12.08 -8.24 -2.95
CA ASN A 37 13.16 -7.42 -3.48
C ASN A 37 12.66 -6.57 -4.67
N TYR A 38 12.86 -5.26 -4.62
CA TYR A 38 12.45 -4.36 -5.71
C TYR A 38 12.98 -4.78 -7.10
N ASN A 39 14.21 -5.30 -7.16
CA ASN A 39 14.81 -5.73 -8.42
C ASN A 39 14.17 -7.00 -8.99
N SER A 40 13.42 -7.76 -8.18
CA SER A 40 12.68 -8.93 -8.63
C SER A 40 11.35 -8.58 -9.32
N LEU A 41 10.88 -7.33 -9.19
CA LEU A 41 9.66 -6.87 -9.85
C LEU A 41 9.86 -6.79 -11.37
N SER A 42 8.83 -7.16 -12.12
CA SER A 42 8.78 -6.88 -13.56
C SER A 42 8.67 -5.37 -13.82
N ASP A 43 9.08 -4.92 -15.01
CA ASP A 43 9.03 -3.50 -15.38
C ASP A 43 7.60 -2.94 -15.35
N VAL A 44 6.61 -3.76 -15.70
CA VAL A 44 5.20 -3.37 -15.61
C VAL A 44 4.76 -3.12 -14.16
N GLN A 45 5.18 -3.98 -13.23
CA GLN A 45 4.92 -3.77 -11.79
C GLN A 45 5.61 -2.50 -11.29
N LYS A 46 6.89 -2.29 -11.64
CA LYS A 46 7.63 -1.08 -11.24
C LYS A 46 6.94 0.18 -11.75
N SER A 47 6.46 0.18 -12.99
CA SER A 47 5.79 1.34 -13.60
C SER A 47 4.49 1.76 -12.88
N ALA A 48 3.84 0.81 -12.18
CA ALA A 48 2.60 1.04 -11.46
C ALA A 48 2.76 1.86 -10.17
N PHE A 49 4.00 2.09 -9.72
CA PHE A 49 4.29 2.80 -8.48
C PHE A 49 5.13 4.05 -8.76
N ASP A 50 4.90 5.10 -7.98
CA ASP A 50 5.72 6.32 -7.95
C ASP A 50 6.85 6.20 -6.92
N ASP A 51 6.67 5.34 -5.92
CA ASP A 51 7.68 5.03 -4.91
C ASP A 51 7.44 3.63 -4.32
N TYR A 52 8.50 3.01 -3.79
CA TYR A 52 8.49 1.64 -3.29
C TYR A 52 9.28 1.56 -1.99
N TYR A 53 8.63 1.10 -0.93
CA TYR A 53 9.26 0.88 0.37
C TYR A 53 9.38 -0.63 0.62
N GLN A 54 10.61 -1.13 0.68
CA GLN A 54 10.87 -2.53 1.00
C GLN A 54 10.97 -2.71 2.52
N VAL A 55 10.17 -3.61 3.09
CA VAL A 55 10.29 -4.09 4.47
C VAL A 55 11.00 -5.45 4.51
N ASN A 56 11.39 -5.94 5.68
CA ASN A 56 11.94 -7.28 5.81
C ASN A 56 10.82 -8.34 5.82
N SER A 57 9.69 -8.02 6.46
CA SER A 57 8.54 -8.90 6.53
C SER A 57 7.25 -8.10 6.63
N LEU A 58 6.26 -8.46 5.83
CA LEU A 58 4.92 -7.89 5.92
C LEU A 58 4.15 -8.32 7.18
N GLU A 59 4.59 -9.40 7.84
CA GLU A 59 4.06 -9.86 9.15
C GLU A 59 4.50 -8.95 10.30
N ASN A 60 5.59 -8.21 10.11
CA ASN A 60 6.07 -7.28 11.11
C ASN A 60 5.30 -5.96 11.01
N TYR A 61 4.22 -5.87 11.78
CA TYR A 61 3.35 -4.70 11.81
C TYR A 61 4.13 -3.39 12.02
N ASP A 62 5.14 -3.37 12.90
CA ASP A 62 5.92 -2.17 13.18
C ASP A 62 6.72 -1.69 11.96
N GLU A 63 7.24 -2.60 11.14
CA GLU A 63 7.93 -2.25 9.90
C GLU A 63 6.95 -1.65 8.88
N VAL A 64 5.78 -2.27 8.71
CA VAL A 64 4.74 -1.80 7.80
C VAL A 64 4.19 -0.44 8.25
N TYR A 65 3.93 -0.28 9.55
CA TYR A 65 3.50 0.99 10.14
C TYR A 65 4.50 2.11 9.85
N ARG A 66 5.81 1.86 10.06
CA ARG A 66 6.86 2.85 9.77
C ARG A 66 6.94 3.18 8.28
N ALA A 67 6.71 2.21 7.40
CA ALA A 67 6.66 2.45 5.95
C ALA A 67 5.49 3.37 5.57
N VAL A 68 4.30 3.15 6.14
CA VAL A 68 3.13 4.04 5.95
C VAL A 68 3.43 5.44 6.50
N ALA A 69 4.02 5.54 7.69
CA ALA A 69 4.41 6.83 8.29
C ALA A 69 5.45 7.57 7.44
N TRP A 70 6.41 6.86 6.85
CA TRP A 70 7.41 7.44 5.96
C TRP A 70 6.76 8.03 4.71
N PHE A 71 5.83 7.30 4.09
CA PHE A 71 5.07 7.82 2.96
C PHE A 71 4.21 9.02 3.35
N ALA A 72 3.55 8.99 4.50
CA ALA A 72 2.75 10.10 5.00
C ALA A 72 3.60 11.37 5.23
N HIS A 73 4.80 11.21 5.78
CA HIS A 73 5.76 12.29 5.96
C HIS A 73 6.22 12.89 4.63
N ARG A 74 6.53 12.03 3.64
CA ARG A 74 7.10 12.44 2.36
C ARG A 74 6.08 13.04 1.39
N TYR A 75 4.86 12.48 1.35
CA TYR A 75 3.86 12.78 0.33
C TYR A 75 2.58 13.41 0.89
N GLY A 76 2.49 13.57 2.21
CA GLY A 76 1.30 14.06 2.90
C GLY A 76 0.31 12.94 3.22
N LYS A 77 -0.91 13.33 3.60
CA LYS A 77 -1.95 12.40 4.05
C LYS A 77 -2.13 11.22 3.09
N ILE A 78 -2.27 10.02 3.65
CA ILE A 78 -2.65 8.82 2.89
C ILE A 78 -4.18 8.79 2.75
N ASP A 79 -4.64 8.69 1.50
CA ASP A 79 -6.08 8.72 1.19
C ASP A 79 -6.67 7.32 1.10
N TRP A 80 -5.88 6.31 0.74
CA TRP A 80 -6.29 4.92 0.63
C TRP A 80 -5.10 3.98 0.92
N LEU A 81 -5.36 2.85 1.59
CA LEU A 81 -4.44 1.73 1.78
C LEU A 81 -5.15 0.38 1.56
N GLU A 82 -4.58 -0.49 0.73
CA GLU A 82 -5.09 -1.85 0.44
C GLU A 82 -3.99 -2.86 0.13
N SER A 83 -4.21 -4.12 0.49
CA SER A 83 -3.47 -5.28 -0.03
C SER A 83 -4.26 -6.09 -1.07
N ASN A 84 -5.60 -5.99 -1.06
CA ASN A 84 -6.52 -6.87 -1.78
C ASN A 84 -6.31 -8.38 -1.47
N ASN A 85 -5.81 -8.71 -0.29
CA ASN A 85 -5.59 -10.09 0.14
C ASN A 85 -6.20 -10.31 1.53
N GLU A 86 -7.09 -11.29 1.65
CA GLU A 86 -7.79 -11.63 2.91
C GLU A 86 -6.82 -11.89 4.07
N TYR A 87 -5.63 -12.41 3.77
CA TYR A 87 -4.59 -12.64 4.77
C TYR A 87 -4.17 -11.36 5.51
N TRP A 88 -4.15 -10.22 4.81
CA TRP A 88 -3.75 -8.92 5.37
C TRP A 88 -4.94 -8.05 5.80
N LEU A 89 -6.18 -8.53 5.64
CA LEU A 89 -7.38 -7.71 5.81
C LEU A 89 -7.43 -6.99 7.18
N PHE A 90 -7.11 -7.72 8.25
CA PHE A 90 -7.07 -7.14 9.61
C PHE A 90 -5.94 -6.12 9.77
N GLN A 91 -4.75 -6.40 9.21
CA GLN A 91 -3.62 -5.48 9.23
C GLN A 91 -3.93 -4.19 8.47
N ASP A 92 -4.54 -4.29 7.29
CA ASP A 92 -4.96 -3.15 6.48
C ASP A 92 -5.97 -2.29 7.25
N ALA A 93 -6.98 -2.91 7.85
CA ALA A 93 -8.01 -2.24 8.64
C ALA A 93 -7.40 -1.51 9.86
N LYS A 94 -6.44 -2.14 10.54
CA LYS A 94 -5.69 -1.53 11.64
C LYS A 94 -4.85 -0.33 11.18
N LEU A 95 -4.13 -0.44 10.06
CA LEU A 95 -3.37 0.68 9.49
C LEU A 95 -4.29 1.84 9.09
N ARG A 96 -5.46 1.55 8.51
CA ARG A 96 -6.46 2.59 8.19
C ARG A 96 -6.99 3.28 9.44
N GLN A 97 -7.13 2.58 10.55
CA GLN A 97 -7.50 3.18 11.84
C GLN A 97 -6.37 4.07 12.37
N ASP A 98 -5.16 3.53 12.49
CA ASP A 98 -4.02 4.21 13.12
C ASP A 98 -3.59 5.48 12.36
N PHE A 99 -3.71 5.49 11.02
CA PHE A 99 -3.42 6.65 10.18
C PHE A 99 -4.64 7.50 9.82
N ASN A 100 -5.81 7.19 10.38
CA ASN A 100 -7.08 7.87 10.08
C ASN A 100 -7.39 7.97 8.57
N ILE A 101 -7.20 6.87 7.84
CA ILE A 101 -7.51 6.72 6.41
C ILE A 101 -8.99 6.39 6.28
N THR A 102 -9.82 7.35 5.87
CA THR A 102 -11.29 7.25 5.95
C THR A 102 -11.96 6.47 4.80
N THR A 103 -11.18 5.84 3.92
CA THR A 103 -11.68 4.95 2.86
C THR A 103 -11.43 3.50 3.23
N GLY A 104 -12.34 2.60 2.87
CA GLY A 104 -12.25 1.17 3.21
C GLY A 104 -12.68 0.87 4.65
N ASP A 105 -12.74 -0.41 4.98
CA ASP A 105 -13.24 -0.90 6.26
C ASP A 105 -12.25 -0.62 7.41
N LYS A 106 -12.78 -0.28 8.59
CA LYS A 106 -12.00 -0.06 9.81
C LYS A 106 -11.85 -1.36 10.60
N ALA A 107 -10.94 -1.39 11.57
CA ALA A 107 -10.68 -2.60 12.35
C ALA A 107 -11.94 -3.12 13.07
N ASP A 108 -12.82 -2.22 13.54
CA ASP A 108 -14.08 -2.60 14.19
C ASP A 108 -15.10 -3.23 13.22
N ASP A 109 -14.93 -3.05 11.91
CA ASP A 109 -15.79 -3.62 10.86
C ASP A 109 -15.30 -5.01 10.39
N VAL A 110 -14.08 -5.41 10.75
CA VAL A 110 -13.42 -6.66 10.34
C VAL A 110 -13.30 -7.57 11.56
N VAL A 111 -14.16 -8.61 11.62
CA VAL A 111 -14.36 -9.50 12.79
C VAL A 111 -13.72 -10.86 12.58
#